data_AF-A0A972YUL5-F1
#
_entry.id   AF-A0A972YUL5-F1
#
_cell.length_a   1.000
_cell.length_b   1.000
_cell.length_c   1.000
_cell.angle_alpha   90.00
_cell.angle_beta   90.00
_cell.angle_gamma   90.00
#
_symmetry.space_group_name_H-M   'P 1'
#
loop_
_entity.id
_entity.type
_entity.pdbx_description
1 polymer ?
#
loop_
_entity_poly.entity_id
_entity_poly.type
_entity_poly.pdbx_seq_one_letter_code
_entity_poly.pdbx_strand_id
1 'polypeptide(L)'
;MLNNLIQSNESRSINAFLTDNRQQSYDQDTLWDKLNLSQQYAVCSLGQFGYLLTYVRTYGDTTLAILKQNDKIATINEAGVININPAIVCRQ
;
A
#
# COMPACT_ATOMS: atom_id res chain seq x y z
N MET A 1 -9.81 -36.45 52.43
CA MET A 1 -9.32 -35.10 52.06
C MET A 1 -8.03 -35.30 51.26
N LEU A 2 -8.10 -35.30 49.94
CA LEU A 2 -6.92 -35.29 49.07
C LEU A 2 -7.04 -34.08 48.13
N ASN A 3 -6.10 -33.16 48.31
CA ASN A 3 -6.04 -31.88 47.63
C ASN A 3 -5.40 -32.01 46.25
N ASN A 4 -6.16 -31.56 45.25
CA ASN A 4 -5.76 -30.64 44.18
C ASN A 4 -4.29 -30.64 43.72
N LEU A 5 -4.04 -31.18 42.53
CA LEU A 5 -3.06 -30.68 41.56
C LEU A 5 -3.63 -30.86 40.14
N ILE A 6 -4.60 -30.02 39.78
CA ILE A 6 -4.96 -29.80 38.37
C ILE A 6 -3.78 -29.09 37.72
N GLN A 7 -3.04 -29.83 36.90
CA GLN A 7 -1.97 -29.31 36.07
C GLN A 7 -2.57 -28.37 35.01
N SER A 8 -2.29 -27.08 35.19
CA SER A 8 -1.96 -26.10 34.14
C SER A 8 -2.71 -26.26 32.81
N ASN A 9 -3.92 -25.70 32.75
CA ASN A 9 -4.62 -25.38 31.51
C ASN A 9 -4.43 -23.88 31.19
N GLU A 10 -3.73 -23.64 30.08
CA GLU A 10 -3.95 -22.56 29.10
C GLU A 10 -3.80 -21.10 29.55
N SER A 11 -2.58 -20.71 29.90
CA SER A 11 -2.09 -19.36 29.59
C SER A 11 -1.88 -19.21 28.08
N ARG A 12 -2.95 -18.96 27.32
CA ARG A 12 -2.82 -18.31 26.01
C ARG A 12 -3.70 -17.07 26.02
N SER A 13 -3.06 -15.99 26.41
CA SER A 13 -3.53 -14.62 26.24
C SER A 13 -4.20 -14.49 24.88
N ILE A 14 -5.50 -14.23 24.92
CA ILE A 14 -6.30 -13.63 23.85
C ILE A 14 -5.73 -12.24 23.55
N ASN A 15 -4.51 -12.20 23.01
CA ASN A 15 -4.05 -11.10 22.20
C ASN A 15 -4.84 -11.21 20.89
N ALA A 16 -6.09 -10.75 20.95
CA ALA A 16 -6.67 -9.97 19.87
C ALA A 16 -5.74 -8.77 19.64
N PHE A 17 -4.55 -9.05 19.11
CA PHE A 17 -3.70 -8.06 18.52
C PHE A 17 -4.50 -7.60 17.32
N LEU A 18 -5.15 -6.46 17.49
CA LEU A 18 -5.62 -5.60 16.43
C LEU A 18 -4.51 -5.58 15.38
N THR A 19 -4.60 -6.46 14.37
CA THR A 19 -3.75 -6.40 13.20
C THR A 19 -4.19 -5.16 12.47
N ASP A 20 -3.62 -4.04 12.90
CA ASP A 20 -3.62 -2.81 12.16
C ASP A 20 -2.89 -3.10 10.84
N ASN A 21 -3.66 -3.46 9.82
CA ASN A 21 -3.16 -3.68 8.46
C ASN A 21 -2.60 -2.39 7.82
N ARG A 22 -2.46 -1.27 8.56
CA ARG A 22 -1.98 0.01 8.01
C ARG A 22 -0.46 0.08 7.88
N GLN A 23 0.25 -0.98 8.28
CA GLN A 23 1.66 -1.20 7.95
C GLN A 23 1.86 -2.37 6.98
N GLN A 24 1.05 -2.47 5.92
CA GLN A 24 1.55 -3.15 4.73
C GLN A 24 2.66 -2.26 4.15
N SER A 25 3.91 -2.60 4.49
CA SER A 25 5.06 -2.28 3.65
C SER A 25 4.72 -2.84 2.28
N TYR A 26 4.09 -2.01 1.45
CA TYR A 26 3.65 -2.40 0.14
C TYR A 26 4.92 -2.64 -0.66
N ASP A 27 5.28 -3.91 -0.81
CA ASP A 27 6.44 -4.32 -1.58
C ASP A 27 6.31 -3.68 -2.97
N GLN A 28 7.34 -2.96 -3.41
CA GLN A 28 7.25 -2.15 -4.62
C GLN A 28 6.92 -3.02 -5.85
N ASP A 29 7.37 -4.26 -5.85
CA ASP A 29 7.00 -5.28 -6.85
C ASP A 29 5.49 -5.58 -6.82
N THR A 30 4.87 -5.70 -5.64
CA THR A 30 3.42 -5.90 -5.52
C THR A 30 2.60 -4.69 -5.97
N LEU A 31 3.17 -3.49 -5.90
CA LEU A 31 2.56 -2.28 -6.47
C LEU A 31 2.68 -2.29 -7.99
N TRP A 32 3.82 -2.69 -8.52
CA TRP A 32 4.09 -2.77 -9.96
C TRP A 32 3.15 -3.76 -10.66
N ASP A 33 2.94 -4.94 -10.07
CA ASP A 33 2.04 -5.98 -10.61
C ASP A 33 0.56 -5.54 -10.69
N LYS A 34 0.15 -4.54 -9.90
CA LYS A 34 -1.22 -4.01 -9.94
C LYS A 34 -1.47 -3.06 -11.11
N LEU A 35 -0.40 -2.59 -11.76
CA LEU A 35 -0.48 -1.63 -12.85
C LEU A 35 -0.67 -2.34 -14.18
N ASN A 36 -1.50 -1.76 -15.04
CA ASN A 36 -1.57 -2.19 -16.43
C ASN A 36 -0.38 -1.66 -17.25
N LEU A 37 -0.25 -2.12 -18.49
CA LEU A 37 0.88 -1.75 -19.36
C LEU A 37 1.02 -0.23 -19.58
N SER A 38 -0.10 0.48 -19.78
CA SER A 38 -0.10 1.94 -19.95
C SER A 38 0.42 2.66 -18.71
N GLN A 39 0.02 2.18 -17.53
CA GLN A 39 0.51 2.72 -16.26
C GLN A 39 1.98 2.41 -16.03
N GLN A 40 2.42 1.18 -16.25
CA GLN A 40 3.84 0.80 -16.13
C GLN A 40 4.72 1.66 -17.06
N TYR A 41 4.28 1.90 -18.30
CA TYR A 41 4.99 2.78 -19.23
C TYR A 41 5.08 4.22 -18.71
N ALA A 42 3.99 4.76 -18.19
CA ALA A 42 3.96 6.09 -17.60
C ALA A 42 4.81 6.19 -16.32
N VAL A 43 4.84 5.15 -15.48
CA VAL A 43 5.74 5.08 -14.31
C VAL A 43 7.19 5.08 -14.75
N CYS A 44 7.57 4.26 -15.73
CA CYS A 44 8.92 4.25 -16.30
C CYS A 44 9.32 5.63 -16.84
N SER A 45 8.41 6.31 -17.54
CA SER A 45 8.64 7.66 -18.06
C SER A 45 8.91 8.65 -16.92
N LEU A 46 8.09 8.62 -15.87
CA LEU A 46 8.27 9.47 -14.68
C LEU A 46 9.51 9.09 -13.84
N GLY A 47 9.91 7.83 -13.85
CA GLY A 47 11.13 7.35 -13.20
C GLY A 47 12.39 8.04 -13.72
N GLN A 48 12.43 8.40 -15.01
CA GLN A 48 13.54 9.17 -15.60
C GLN A 48 13.68 10.59 -14.99
N PHE A 49 12.58 11.11 -14.44
CA PHE A 49 12.56 12.39 -13.75
C PHE A 49 12.70 12.23 -12.22
N GLY A 50 12.88 11.01 -11.70
CA GLY A 50 13.07 10.74 -10.27
C GLY A 50 11.78 10.59 -9.47
N TYR A 51 10.64 10.36 -10.12
CA TYR A 51 9.42 9.96 -9.43
C TYR A 51 9.46 8.47 -9.11
N LEU A 52 9.13 8.13 -7.86
CA LEU A 52 9.09 6.76 -7.38
C LEU A 52 7.65 6.33 -7.12
N LEU A 53 7.29 5.14 -7.60
CA LEU A 53 5.99 4.53 -7.30
C LEU A 53 5.89 4.30 -5.79
N THR A 54 5.00 5.06 -5.14
CA THR A 54 4.88 5.02 -3.66
C THR A 54 3.60 4.31 -3.23
N TYR A 55 2.51 4.50 -3.98
CA TYR A 55 1.23 3.87 -3.69
C TYR A 55 0.49 3.50 -4.97
N VAL A 56 -0.31 2.45 -4.90
CA VAL A 56 -1.30 2.11 -5.92
C VAL A 56 -2.63 1.94 -5.23
N ARG A 57 -3.62 2.70 -5.67
CA ARG A 57 -4.98 2.63 -5.16
C ARG A 57 -5.86 2.02 -6.23
N THR A 58 -6.51 0.92 -5.92
CA THR A 58 -7.53 0.33 -6.78
C THR A 58 -8.91 0.59 -6.16
N TYR A 59 -9.84 1.10 -6.96
CA TYR A 59 -11.23 1.33 -6.58
C TYR A 59 -12.14 0.77 -7.67
N GLY A 60 -12.79 -0.37 -7.40
CA GLY A 60 -13.53 -1.11 -8.42
C GLY A 60 -12.60 -1.54 -9.55
N ASP A 61 -12.97 -1.19 -10.78
CA ASP A 61 -12.18 -1.46 -11.99
C ASP A 61 -11.09 -0.42 -12.25
N THR A 62 -11.05 0.66 -11.48
CA THR A 62 -10.09 1.74 -11.69
C THR A 62 -8.88 1.60 -10.79
N THR A 63 -7.70 1.55 -11.41
CA THR A 63 -6.42 1.60 -10.72
C THR A 63 -5.78 2.98 -10.88
N LEU A 64 -5.33 3.56 -9.79
CA LEU A 64 -4.63 4.84 -9.72
C LEU A 64 -3.23 4.62 -9.13
N ALA A 65 -2.20 4.81 -9.95
CA ALA A 65 -0.82 4.83 -9.47
C ALA A 65 -0.50 6.21 -8.89
N ILE A 66 0.18 6.25 -7.75
CA ILE A 66 0.62 7.47 -7.08
C ILE A 66 2.14 7.40 -6.93
N LEU A 67 2.80 8.38 -7.53
CA LEU A 67 4.24 8.52 -7.52
C LEU A 67 4.62 9.77 -6.75
N LYS A 68 5.77 9.73 -6.09
CA LYS A 68 6.30 10.84 -5.30
C LYS A 68 7.71 11.17 -5.75
N GLN A 69 8.00 12.46 -5.85
CA GLN A 69 9.33 13.02 -6.05
C GLN A 69 9.53 14.09 -4.99
N ASN A 70 10.18 13.75 -3.88
CA ASN A 70 10.35 14.64 -2.72
C ASN A 70 9.00 15.20 -2.24
N ASP A 71 8.73 16.50 -2.43
CA ASP A 71 7.46 17.15 -2.05
C ASP A 71 6.41 17.18 -3.16
N LYS A 72 6.74 16.66 -4.36
CA LYS A 72 5.82 16.60 -5.50
C LYS A 72 5.16 15.24 -5.58
N ILE A 73 3.89 15.26 -5.96
CA ILE A 73 3.08 14.06 -6.16
C ILE A 73 2.61 14.06 -7.61
N ALA A 74 2.75 12.92 -8.26
CA ALA A 74 2.14 12.67 -9.56
C ALA A 74 1.21 11.47 -9.45
N THR A 75 0.14 11.46 -10.23
CA THR A 75 -0.75 10.30 -10.34
C THR A 75 -0.92 9.86 -11.77
N ILE A 76 -1.16 8.58 -11.95
CA ILE A 76 -1.39 7.96 -13.26
C ILE A 76 -2.69 7.18 -13.18
N ASN A 77 -3.64 7.52 -14.04
CA ASN A 77 -4.91 6.79 -14.15
C ASN A 77 -4.73 5.49 -14.95
N GLU A 78 -5.78 4.67 -15.02
CA GLU A 78 -5.79 3.41 -15.79
C GLU A 78 -5.46 3.57 -17.28
N ALA A 79 -5.71 4.75 -17.87
CA ALA A 79 -5.37 5.03 -19.26
C ALA A 79 -3.89 5.42 -19.45
N GLY A 80 -3.09 5.49 -18.39
CA GLY A 80 -1.69 5.94 -18.45
C GLY A 80 -1.52 7.46 -18.51
N VAL A 81 -2.58 8.24 -18.27
CA VAL A 81 -2.51 9.70 -18.25
C VAL A 81 -1.85 10.16 -16.96
N ILE A 82 -0.74 10.88 -17.11
CA ILE A 82 0.04 11.44 -16.01
C ILE A 82 -0.56 12.79 -15.60
N ASN A 83 -0.79 12.96 -14.29
CA ASN A 83 -1.13 14.24 -13.68
C ASN A 83 -0.08 14.59 -12.62
N ILE A 84 0.75 15.60 -12.91
CA ILE A 84 1.84 16.09 -12.03
C ILE A 84 1.41 17.15 -11.01
N ASN A 85 0.15 17.57 -11.05
CA ASN A 85 -0.43 18.45 -10.04
C ASN A 85 -1.84 17.95 -9.66
N PRO A 86 -1.93 16.73 -9.11
CA PRO A 86 -3.21 16.17 -8.73
C PRO A 86 -3.72 16.92 -7.50
N ALA A 87 -5.00 17.26 -7.47
CA ALA A 87 -5.66 17.88 -6.30
C ALA A 87 -5.87 16.84 -5.17
N ILE A 88 -4.79 16.20 -4.75
CA ILE A 88 -4.78 15.15 -3.74
C ILE A 88 -4.23 15.74 -2.45
N VAL A 89 -5.10 15.84 -1.46
CA VAL A 89 -4.70 16.17 -0.10
C VAL A 89 -4.27 14.87 0.58
N CYS A 90 -2.95 14.70 0.78
CA CYS A 90 -2.44 13.70 1.72
C CYS A 90 -2.92 14.09 3.11
N ARG A 91 -3.79 13.28 3.71
CA ARG A 91 -4.24 13.48 5.09
C ARG A 91 -3.17 12.87 6.01
N GLN A 92 -2.57 13.70 6.87
CA GLN A 92 -1.67 13.25 7.94
C GLN A 92 -2.43 12.52 9.03
#